data_AF-A0A2M7GMB8-F1
#
_entry.id   AF-A0A2M7GMB8-F1
#
_cell.length_a   1.000
_cell.length_b   1.000
_cell.length_c   1.000
_cell.angle_alpha   90.00
_cell.angle_beta   90.00
_cell.angle_gamma   90.00
#
_symmetry.space_group_name_H-M   'P 1'
#
loop_
_entity.id
_entity.type
_entity.pdbx_description
1 polymer ?
#
loop_
_entity_poly.entity_id
_entity_poly.type
_entity_poly.pdbx_seq_one_letter_code
_entity_poly.pdbx_strand_id
1 'polypeptide(L)'
;MQKNKSRRLLFPPIEPYRHFRLDVSGGHSLYVEECGREDGLPVIALHGGPGGGASPMMRRFFDPDKYRIILFDQRGCGRSTPHA
;
A
#
# COMPACT_ATOMS: atom_id res chain seq x y z
N MET A 1 35.81 -1.79 16.31
CA MET A 1 34.41 -2.10 16.69
C MET A 1 33.47 -1.58 15.61
N GLN A 2 32.77 -2.48 14.91
CA GLN A 2 31.76 -2.08 13.91
C GLN A 2 30.62 -1.36 14.63
N LYS A 3 30.31 -0.12 14.23
CA LYS A 3 29.14 0.61 14.74
C LYS A 3 27.89 -0.17 14.35
N ASN A 4 27.18 -0.72 15.33
CA ASN A 4 25.85 -1.31 15.15
C ASN A 4 24.94 -0.27 14.48
N LYS A 5 24.73 -0.39 13.15
CA LYS A 5 23.64 0.32 12.48
C LYS A 5 22.35 -0.20 13.10
N SER A 6 21.70 0.62 13.93
CA SER A 6 20.34 0.35 14.39
C SER A 6 19.49 -0.01 13.17
N ARG A 7 18.85 -1.19 13.19
CA ARG A 7 17.95 -1.60 12.11
C ARG A 7 16.84 -0.55 12.04
N ARG A 8 16.60 0.01 10.86
CA ARG A 8 15.44 0.91 10.68
C ARG A 8 14.17 0.12 10.97
N LEU A 9 13.40 0.59 11.95
CA LEU A 9 12.10 0.02 12.27
C LEU A 9 11.06 0.54 11.27
N LEU A 10 9.94 -0.18 11.17
CA LEU A 10 8.76 0.30 10.46
C LEU A 10 8.19 1.55 11.16
N PHE A 11 7.62 2.47 10.38
CA PHE A 11 6.87 3.61 10.93
C PHE A 11 5.67 3.13 11.78
N PRO A 12 5.07 3.97 12.65
CA PRO A 12 3.86 3.62 13.37
C PRO A 12 2.73 3.17 12.44
N PRO A 13 1.80 2.31 12.90
CA PRO A 13 0.60 1.98 12.14
C PRO A 13 -0.21 3.23 11.80
N ILE A 14 -0.75 3.27 10.58
CA ILE A 14 -1.63 4.33 10.07
C ILE A 14 -2.80 3.71 9.32
N GLU A 15 -3.91 4.44 9.27
CA GLU A 15 -5.09 4.10 8.47
C GLU A 15 -5.14 4.91 7.17
N PRO A 16 -5.79 4.40 6.12
CA PRO A 16 -6.00 5.15 4.90
C PRO A 16 -6.93 6.33 5.19
N TYR A 17 -6.56 7.53 4.73
CA TYR A 17 -7.47 8.67 4.75
C TYR A 17 -8.50 8.57 3.61
N ARG A 18 -8.20 7.78 2.57
CA ARG A 18 -9.11 7.52 1.45
C ARG A 18 -8.96 6.07 0.97
N HIS A 19 -10.08 5.47 0.60
CA HIS A 19 -10.09 4.26 -0.22
C HIS A 19 -11.16 4.38 -1.31
N PHE A 20 -10.95 3.70 -2.42
CA PHE A 20 -11.91 3.68 -3.53
C PHE A 20 -11.72 2.42 -4.40
N ARG A 21 -12.65 2.22 -5.32
CA ARG A 21 -12.57 1.19 -6.35
C ARG A 21 -12.22 1.82 -7.69
N LEU A 22 -11.33 1.19 -8.44
CA LEU A 22 -10.92 1.60 -9.77
C LEU A 22 -11.28 0.51 -10.77
N ASP A 23 -12.26 0.78 -11.62
CA ASP A 23 -12.64 -0.13 -12.69
C ASP A 23 -11.58 -0.12 -13.79
N VAL A 24 -11.17 -1.32 -14.21
CA VAL A 24 -10.16 -1.55 -15.24
C VAL A 24 -10.69 -2.54 -16.30
N SER A 25 -9.95 -2.68 -17.39
CA SER A 25 -10.34 -3.58 -18.49
C SER A 25 -10.56 -5.03 -18.04
N GLY A 26 -11.45 -5.73 -18.74
CA GLY A 26 -11.72 -7.16 -18.48
C GLY A 26 -12.64 -7.43 -17.29
N GLY A 27 -13.47 -6.44 -16.89
CA GLY A 27 -14.48 -6.64 -15.85
C GLY A 27 -13.92 -6.70 -14.42
N HIS A 28 -12.70 -6.21 -14.20
CA HIS A 28 -12.09 -6.15 -12.87
C HIS A 28 -12.26 -4.77 -12.24
N SER A 29 -12.43 -4.74 -10.92
CA SER A 29 -12.47 -3.54 -10.11
C SER A 29 -11.42 -3.66 -9.00
N LEU A 30 -10.42 -2.76 -9.03
CA LEU A 30 -9.30 -2.77 -8.10
C LEU A 30 -9.65 -2.00 -6.82
N TYR A 31 -9.37 -2.57 -5.65
CA TYR A 31 -9.42 -1.83 -4.40
C TYR A 31 -8.13 -1.03 -4.20
N VAL A 32 -8.25 0.27 -3.92
CA VAL A 32 -7.14 1.21 -3.75
C VAL A 32 -7.26 1.94 -2.42
N GLU A 33 -6.13 2.12 -1.73
CA GLU A 33 -5.97 2.94 -0.52
C GLU A 33 -4.97 4.06 -0.75
N GLU A 34 -5.24 5.20 -0.14
CA GLU A 34 -4.27 6.28 0.03
C GLU A 34 -4.02 6.54 1.52
N CYS A 35 -2.75 6.56 1.92
CA CYS A 35 -2.28 6.74 3.29
C CYS A 35 -1.19 7.82 3.37
N GLY A 36 -0.88 8.28 4.58
CA GLY A 36 0.16 9.29 4.81
C GLY A 36 -0.33 10.70 4.51
N ARG A 37 0.56 11.52 3.95
CA ARG A 37 0.33 12.95 3.67
C ARG A 37 -0.30 13.12 2.28
N GLU A 38 -1.51 13.69 2.21
CA GLU A 38 -2.29 13.84 0.98
C GLU A 38 -1.57 14.66 -0.12
N ASP A 39 -0.78 15.66 0.28
CA ASP A 39 0.09 16.48 -0.56
C ASP A 39 1.57 16.06 -0.50
N GLY A 40 1.84 14.82 -0.08
CA GLY A 40 3.17 14.23 0.01
C GLY A 40 3.73 13.78 -1.35
N LEU A 41 4.99 13.35 -1.36
CA LEU A 41 5.62 12.75 -2.52
C LEU A 41 4.89 11.43 -2.86
N PRO A 42 4.36 11.23 -4.08
CA PRO A 42 3.58 10.06 -4.40
C PRO A 42 4.46 8.80 -4.49
N VAL A 43 3.98 7.71 -3.92
CA VAL A 43 4.60 6.38 -4.04
C VAL A 43 3.54 5.31 -4.22
N ILE A 44 3.79 4.35 -5.12
CA ILE A 44 2.93 3.18 -5.33
C ILE A 44 3.63 1.96 -4.74
N ALA A 45 2.97 1.30 -3.79
CA ALA A 45 3.47 0.08 -3.18
C ALA A 45 2.84 -1.16 -3.85
N LEU A 46 3.68 -2.04 -4.41
CA LEU A 46 3.25 -3.27 -5.06
C LEU A 46 3.45 -4.46 -4.12
N HIS A 47 2.38 -5.20 -3.84
CA HIS A 47 2.49 -6.42 -3.02
C HIS A 47 3.08 -7.59 -3.83
N GLY A 48 3.67 -8.55 -3.11
CA GLY A 48 4.20 -9.79 -3.69
C GLY A 48 3.12 -10.86 -3.95
N GLY A 49 3.55 -12.06 -4.34
CA GLY A 49 2.68 -13.16 -4.74
C GLY A 49 3.10 -13.76 -6.09
N PRO A 50 2.20 -13.93 -7.08
CA PRO A 50 0.96 -13.17 -7.31
C PRO A 50 -0.21 -13.55 -6.38
N GLY A 51 -1.18 -12.64 -6.24
CA GLY A 51 -2.42 -12.89 -5.49
C GLY A 51 -2.36 -12.65 -3.97
N GLY A 52 -1.30 -12.05 -3.44
CA GLY A 52 -1.14 -11.85 -1.99
C GLY A 52 -2.00 -10.75 -1.35
N GLY A 53 -2.37 -9.71 -2.11
CA GLY A 53 -3.03 -8.51 -1.59
C GLY A 53 -2.11 -7.60 -0.78
N ALA A 54 -2.47 -6.33 -0.66
CA ALA A 54 -1.78 -5.35 0.17
C ALA A 54 -2.16 -5.54 1.64
N SER A 55 -1.15 -5.61 2.52
CA SER A 55 -1.36 -5.73 3.97
C SER A 55 -1.21 -4.38 4.68
N PRO A 56 -1.86 -4.17 5.84
CA PRO A 56 -1.68 -2.95 6.64
C PRO A 56 -0.23 -2.65 7.01
N MET A 57 0.63 -3.68 7.08
CA MET A 57 2.06 -3.53 7.31
C MET A 57 2.73 -2.69 6.21
N MET A 58 2.29 -2.80 4.96
CA MET A 58 2.91 -2.11 3.83
C MET A 58 2.80 -0.58 3.91
N ARG A 59 1.80 -0.06 4.63
CA ARG A 59 1.65 1.39 4.90
C ARG A 59 2.82 1.97 5.70
N ARG A 60 3.59 1.11 6.38
CA ARG A 60 4.61 1.48 7.37
C ARG A 60 6.04 1.48 6.82
N PHE A 61 6.22 1.21 5.52
CA PHE A 61 7.53 1.24 4.87
C PHE A 61 7.98 2.65 4.47
N PHE A 62 7.05 3.60 4.38
CA PHE A 62 7.29 4.97 3.95
C PHE A 62 6.99 5.93 5.09
N ASP A 63 7.73 7.03 5.14
CA ASP A 63 7.52 8.10 6.11
C ASP A 63 6.16 8.77 5.85
N PRO A 64 5.16 8.63 6.74
CA PRO A 64 3.80 9.11 6.48
C PRO A 64 3.72 10.63 6.41
N ASP A 65 4.67 11.35 7.01
CA ASP A 65 4.72 12.82 6.97
C ASP A 65 5.36 13.36 5.69
N LYS A 66 5.95 12.49 4.86
CA LYS A 66 6.58 12.86 3.60
C LYS A 66 5.85 12.33 2.37
N TYR A 67 5.25 11.14 2.47
CA TYR A 67 4.73 10.41 1.31
C TYR A 67 3.21 10.37 1.27
N ARG A 68 2.66 10.50 0.06
CA ARG A 68 1.32 10.04 -0.30
C ARG A 68 1.45 8.59 -0.76
N ILE A 69 1.07 7.66 0.09
CA ILE A 69 1.28 6.23 -0.10
C ILE A 69 0.05 5.64 -0.76
N ILE A 70 0.19 5.12 -1.97
CA ILE A 70 -0.87 4.46 -2.72
C ILE A 70 -0.64 2.95 -2.68
N LEU A 71 -1.60 2.22 -2.12
CA LEU A 71 -1.62 0.76 -2.11
C LEU A 71 -2.83 0.29 -2.89
N PHE A 72 -2.71 -0.83 -3.61
CA PHE A 72 -3.86 -1.45 -4.24
C PHE A 72 -3.72 -2.97 -4.25
N ASP A 73 -4.86 -3.65 -4.23
CA ASP A 73 -4.91 -5.09 -4.42
C ASP A 73 -4.93 -5.38 -5.92
N GLN A 74 -3.98 -6.18 -6.42
CA GLN A 74 -3.95 -6.58 -7.83
C GLN A 74 -5.19 -7.41 -8.21
N ARG A 75 -5.44 -7.59 -9.51
CA ARG A 75 -6.60 -8.35 -10.02
C ARG A 75 -6.70 -9.73 -9.35
N GLY A 76 -7.91 -10.13 -8.96
CA GLY A 76 -8.20 -11.47 -8.45
C GLY A 76 -7.85 -11.71 -6.97
N CYS A 77 -7.37 -10.69 -6.22
CA CYS A 77 -6.93 -10.90 -4.84
C CYS A 77 -7.32 -9.77 -3.88
N GLY A 78 -7.13 -10.02 -2.58
CA GLY A 78 -7.38 -9.06 -1.51
C GLY A 78 -8.85 -8.61 -1.48
N ARG A 79 -9.09 -7.34 -1.78
CA ARG A 79 -10.42 -6.73 -1.82
C ARG A 79 -10.85 -6.37 -3.26
N SER A 80 -9.97 -6.61 -4.23
CA SER A 80 -10.25 -6.45 -5.65
C SER A 80 -11.18 -7.55 -6.14
N THR A 81 -12.03 -7.21 -7.10
CA THR A 81 -13.08 -8.11 -7.60
C THR A 81 -13.02 -8.25 -9.12
N PRO A 82 -13.50 -9.37 -9.69
CA PRO A 82 -13.85 -10.60 -8.97
C PRO A 82 -12.61 -11.24 -8.32
N HIS A 83 -12.84 -12.06 -7.30
CA HIS A 83 -11.81 -12.93 -6.75
C HIS A 83 -11.50 -14.05 -7.75
N ALA A 84 -10.21 -14.42 -7.85
CA ALA A 84 -9.76 -15.58 -8.61
C ALA A 84 -9.86 -16.86 -7.77
#